data_AF-A0A7S3J8W8-F1
#
_entry.id   AF-A0A7S3J8W8-F1
#
_cell.length_a   1.000
_cell.length_b   1.000
_cell.length_c   1.000
_cell.angle_alpha   90.00
_cell.angle_beta   90.00
_cell.angle_gamma   90.00
#
_symmetry.space_group_name_H-M   'P 1'
#
loop_
_entity.id
_entity.type
_entity.pdbx_description
1 polymer ?
#
loop_
_entity_poly.entity_id
_entity_poly.type
_entity_poly.pdbx_seq_one_letter_code
_entity_poly.pdbx_strand_id
1 'polypeptide(L)'
;DKRMNEFQLHSSQLIKALEEKHVSQHEEFGNSLEEKFPIKFKPSPELLNMRRMQLNLAKQKEYKEAHEVQVRAQKLERQEQEQYMENRQLKIENQEGQLFQKQENEMEALRKRIVTGENEQKKQRALELERMFQRYQNVKKELENQQKMERIKLEKGQTFDANASKMSKMSSRPKTGNKKSFSSSDKKQKSAAPPSYKAG
;
A
#
# COMPACT_ATOMS: atom_id res chain seq x y z
N ASP A 1 4.88 -22.05 12.81
CA ASP A 1 4.07 -20.89 13.22
C ASP A 1 3.00 -20.67 12.16
N LYS A 2 1.78 -21.17 12.41
CA LYS A 2 0.75 -21.33 11.38
C LYS A 2 0.23 -19.98 10.87
N ARG A 3 0.04 -19.01 11.77
CA ARG A 3 -0.47 -17.66 11.44
C ARG A 3 0.48 -16.86 10.55
N MET A 4 1.78 -16.93 10.84
CA MET A 4 2.80 -16.26 10.00
C MET A 4 2.78 -16.82 8.57
N ASN A 5 2.71 -18.15 8.42
CA ASN A 5 2.64 -18.78 7.12
C ASN A 5 1.35 -18.43 6.36
N GLU A 6 0.21 -18.39 7.04
CA GLU A 6 -1.06 -17.93 6.46
C GLU A 6 -0.98 -16.48 5.99
N PHE A 7 -0.35 -15.60 6.77
CA PHE A 7 -0.14 -14.20 6.39
C PHE A 7 0.75 -14.06 5.17
N GLN A 8 1.85 -14.81 5.08
CA GLN A 8 2.75 -14.80 3.94
C GLN A 8 2.06 -15.32 2.68
N LEU A 9 1.29 -16.41 2.80
CA LEU A 9 0.51 -16.96 1.70
C LEU A 9 -0.50 -15.94 1.18
N HIS A 10 -1.26 -15.32 2.08
CA HIS A 10 -2.24 -14.29 1.72
C HIS A 10 -1.58 -13.06 1.10
N SER A 11 -0.45 -12.60 1.65
CA SER A 11 0.33 -11.49 1.09
C SER A 11 0.84 -11.79 -0.32
N SER A 12 1.30 -13.01 -0.57
CA SER A 12 1.69 -13.46 -1.92
C SER A 12 0.51 -13.47 -2.89
N GLN A 13 -0.67 -13.92 -2.44
CA GLN A 13 -1.89 -13.87 -3.26
C GLN A 13 -2.31 -12.44 -3.61
N LEU A 14 -2.21 -11.51 -2.65
CA LEU A 14 -2.52 -10.10 -2.88
C LEU A 14 -1.58 -9.47 -3.90
N ILE A 15 -0.28 -9.79 -3.85
CA ILE A 15 0.69 -9.32 -4.84
C ILE A 15 0.33 -9.85 -6.22
N LYS A 16 0.10 -11.16 -6.36
CA LYS A 16 -0.25 -11.76 -7.65
C LYS A 16 -1.54 -11.19 -8.24
N ALA A 17 -2.58 -11.05 -7.42
CA ALA A 17 -3.85 -10.47 -7.86
C ALA A 17 -3.68 -9.01 -8.32
N LEU A 18 -2.78 -8.25 -7.67
CA LEU A 18 -2.48 -6.89 -8.08
C LEU A 18 -1.70 -6.85 -9.39
N GLU A 19 -0.72 -7.73 -9.57
CA GLU A 19 0.03 -7.88 -10.82
C GLU A 19 -0.89 -8.28 -11.99
N GLU A 20 -1.78 -9.25 -11.78
CA GLU A 20 -2.79 -9.67 -12.78
C GLU A 20 -3.69 -8.50 -13.17
N LYS A 21 -4.17 -7.73 -12.18
CA LYS A 21 -4.95 -6.51 -12.43
C LYS A 21 -4.15 -5.49 -13.25
N HIS A 22 -2.87 -5.28 -12.96
CA HIS A 22 -2.01 -4.35 -13.70
C HIS A 22 -1.82 -4.79 -15.16
N VAL A 23 -1.67 -6.09 -15.41
CA VAL A 23 -1.59 -6.65 -16.77
C VAL A 23 -2.88 -6.39 -17.55
N SER A 24 -4.04 -6.72 -16.98
CA SER A 24 -5.33 -6.46 -17.63
C SER A 24 -5.57 -4.97 -17.89
N GLN A 25 -5.16 -4.10 -16.96
CA GLN A 25 -5.21 -2.66 -17.17
C GLN A 25 -4.31 -2.20 -18.32
N HIS A 26 -3.14 -2.79 -18.51
CA HIS A 26 -2.27 -2.47 -19.65
C HIS A 26 -2.92 -2.84 -20.98
N GLU A 27 -3.53 -4.02 -21.07
CA GLU A 27 -4.22 -4.48 -22.28
C GLU A 27 -5.39 -3.56 -22.64
N GLU A 28 -6.26 -3.26 -21.66
CA GLU A 28 -7.38 -2.33 -21.85
C GLU A 28 -6.91 -0.92 -22.21
N PHE A 29 -5.82 -0.46 -21.58
CA PHE A 29 -5.28 0.87 -21.83
C PHE A 29 -4.69 0.98 -23.23
N GLY A 30 -3.98 -0.06 -23.70
CA GLY A 30 -3.47 -0.15 -25.07
C GLY A 30 -4.58 0.01 -26.11
N ASN A 31 -5.67 -0.75 -25.97
CA ASN A 31 -6.84 -0.61 -26.83
C ASN A 31 -7.43 0.81 -26.80
N SER A 32 -7.50 1.41 -25.60
CA SER A 32 -8.01 2.79 -25.45
C SER A 32 -7.07 3.84 -26.08
N LEU A 33 -5.76 3.60 -26.09
CA LEU A 33 -4.77 4.49 -26.68
C LEU A 33 -4.81 4.43 -28.20
N GLU A 34 -5.01 3.25 -28.78
CA GLU A 34 -5.19 3.10 -30.22
C GLU A 34 -6.44 3.83 -30.72
N GLU A 35 -7.53 3.77 -29.97
CA GLU A 35 -8.76 4.52 -30.28
C GLU A 35 -8.56 6.03 -30.15
N LYS A 36 -7.95 6.50 -29.05
CA LYS A 36 -7.73 7.93 -28.78
C LYS A 36 -6.72 8.57 -29.74
N PHE A 37 -5.71 7.82 -30.15
CA PHE A 37 -4.65 8.27 -31.04
C PHE A 37 -4.64 7.41 -32.31
N PRO A 38 -5.47 7.75 -33.31
CA PRO A 38 -5.52 7.03 -34.57
C PRO A 38 -4.15 7.02 -35.26
N ILE A 39 -3.84 5.94 -35.96
CA ILE A 39 -2.64 5.87 -36.83
C ILE A 39 -2.83 6.71 -38.10
N LYS A 40 -4.09 6.99 -38.47
CA LYS A 40 -4.44 7.68 -39.71
C LYS A 40 -4.07 9.16 -39.65
N PHE A 41 -3.02 9.52 -40.41
CA PHE A 41 -2.60 10.89 -40.66
C PHE A 41 -3.68 11.72 -41.36
N LYS A 42 -3.81 12.99 -40.95
CA LYS A 42 -4.68 14.00 -41.57
C LYS A 42 -3.81 15.09 -42.21
N PRO A 43 -3.82 15.23 -43.56
CA PRO A 43 -3.06 16.24 -44.28
C PRO A 43 -3.31 17.67 -43.79
N SER A 44 -2.26 18.50 -43.78
CA SER A 44 -2.44 19.92 -43.52
C SER A 44 -3.19 20.64 -44.67
N PRO A 45 -3.79 21.81 -44.40
CA PRO A 45 -4.38 22.65 -45.44
C PRO A 45 -3.38 23.02 -46.54
N GLU A 46 -2.09 23.19 -46.21
CA GLU A 46 -1.03 23.50 -47.17
C GLU A 46 -0.80 22.34 -48.12
N LEU A 47 -0.67 21.11 -47.61
CA LEU A 47 -0.53 19.90 -48.43
C LEU A 47 -1.75 19.69 -49.34
N LEU A 48 -2.96 19.94 -48.83
CA LEU A 48 -4.19 19.89 -49.63
C LEU A 48 -4.19 20.94 -50.75
N ASN A 49 -3.70 22.15 -50.48
CA ASN A 49 -3.57 23.21 -51.47
C ASN A 49 -2.55 22.83 -52.56
N MET A 50 -1.40 22.27 -52.20
CA MET A 50 -0.40 21.80 -53.16
C MET A 50 -0.95 20.71 -54.08
N ARG A 51 -1.71 19.74 -53.53
CA ARG A 51 -2.40 18.72 -54.34
C ARG A 51 -3.42 19.32 -55.30
N ARG A 52 -4.16 20.34 -54.87
CA ARG A 52 -5.11 21.05 -55.74
C ARG A 52 -4.38 21.82 -56.86
N MET A 53 -3.27 22.49 -56.55
CA MET A 53 -2.44 23.17 -57.54
C MET A 53 -1.88 22.17 -58.57
N GLN A 54 -1.33 21.04 -58.11
CA GLN A 54 -0.84 19.96 -58.97
C GLN A 54 -1.92 19.51 -59.96
N LEU A 55 -3.14 19.24 -59.49
CA LEU A 55 -4.26 18.81 -60.34
C LEU A 55 -4.65 19.88 -61.36
N ASN A 56 -4.65 21.16 -60.97
CA ASN A 56 -5.00 22.26 -61.87
C ASN A 56 -3.94 22.45 -62.97
N LEU A 57 -2.65 22.42 -62.61
CA LEU A 57 -1.55 22.50 -63.57
C LEU A 57 -1.56 21.33 -64.56
N ALA A 58 -1.82 20.10 -64.06
CA ALA A 58 -1.97 18.93 -64.91
C ALA A 58 -3.15 19.07 -65.90
N LYS A 59 -4.30 19.62 -65.46
CA LYS A 59 -5.44 19.90 -66.34
C LYS A 59 -5.13 20.96 -67.40
N GLN A 60 -4.28 21.93 -67.06
CA GLN A 60 -3.79 22.96 -67.98
C GLN A 60 -2.68 22.44 -68.92
N LYS A 61 -2.28 21.17 -68.79
CA LYS A 61 -1.18 20.52 -69.52
C LYS A 61 0.21 21.08 -69.21
N GLU A 62 0.34 21.83 -68.10
CA GLU A 62 1.62 22.32 -67.58
C GLU A 62 2.31 21.23 -66.76
N TYR A 63 2.76 20.17 -67.44
CA TYR A 63 3.26 18.96 -66.77
C TYR A 63 4.56 19.17 -65.99
N LYS A 64 5.43 20.08 -66.44
CA LYS A 64 6.69 20.38 -65.76
C LYS A 64 6.42 21.00 -64.38
N GLU A 65 5.60 22.04 -64.35
CA GLU A 65 5.21 22.72 -63.12
C GLU A 65 4.41 21.80 -62.20
N ALA A 66 3.50 20.99 -62.76
CA ALA A 66 2.76 19.99 -61.99
C ALA A 66 3.70 18.99 -61.30
N HIS A 67 4.76 18.55 -61.99
CA HIS A 67 5.75 17.65 -61.41
C HIS A 67 6.56 18.31 -60.28
N GLU A 68 6.96 19.57 -60.45
CA GLU A 68 7.65 20.31 -59.39
C GLU A 68 6.78 20.50 -58.14
N VAL A 69 5.49 20.76 -58.31
CA VAL A 69 4.53 20.85 -57.21
C VAL A 69 4.32 19.47 -56.57
N GLN A 70 4.28 18.39 -57.36
CA GLN A 70 4.21 17.03 -56.85
C GLN A 70 5.39 16.67 -55.95
N VAL A 71 6.62 16.95 -56.39
CA VAL A 71 7.84 16.66 -55.61
C VAL A 71 7.82 17.44 -54.28
N ARG A 72 7.41 18.72 -54.32
CA ARG A 72 7.25 19.53 -53.10
C ARG A 72 6.17 18.98 -52.18
N ALA A 73 5.02 18.60 -52.71
CA ALA A 73 3.92 18.01 -51.94
C ALA A 73 4.31 16.68 -51.29
N GLN A 74 5.03 15.81 -52.01
CA GLN A 74 5.51 14.53 -51.47
C GLN A 74 6.53 14.73 -50.35
N LYS A 75 7.42 15.74 -50.48
CA LYS A 75 8.37 16.10 -49.43
C LYS A 75 7.64 16.59 -48.18
N LEU A 76 6.68 17.50 -48.34
CA LEU A 76 5.89 18.02 -47.24
C LEU A 76 5.06 16.92 -46.57
N GLU A 77 4.41 16.06 -47.36
CA GLU A 77 3.63 14.93 -46.84
C GLU A 77 4.48 13.99 -45.98
N ARG A 78 5.70 13.66 -46.44
CA ARG A 78 6.61 12.81 -45.65
C ARG A 78 6.96 13.46 -44.32
N GLN A 79 7.29 14.76 -44.33
CA GLN A 79 7.62 15.51 -43.12
C GLN A 79 6.45 15.58 -42.15
N GLU A 80 5.24 15.89 -42.64
CA GLU A 80 4.04 15.95 -41.81
C GLU A 80 3.66 14.58 -41.24
N GLN A 81 3.81 13.50 -42.02
CA GLN A 81 3.57 12.13 -41.55
C GLN A 81 4.57 11.72 -40.47
N GLU A 82 5.87 11.96 -40.67
CA GLU A 82 6.91 11.66 -39.69
C GLU A 82 6.65 12.39 -38.37
N GLN A 83 6.40 13.71 -38.44
CA GLN A 83 6.08 14.52 -37.26
C GLN A 83 4.79 14.05 -36.58
N TYR A 84 3.76 13.67 -37.35
CA TYR A 84 2.52 13.16 -36.78
C TYR A 84 2.75 11.86 -36.01
N MET A 85 3.52 10.93 -36.57
CA MET A 85 3.83 9.65 -35.94
C MET A 85 4.69 9.83 -34.70
N GLU A 86 5.69 10.72 -34.74
CA GLU A 86 6.51 11.07 -33.58
C GLU A 86 5.67 11.69 -32.45
N ASN A 87 4.85 12.70 -32.76
CA ASN A 87 3.97 13.32 -31.78
C ASN A 87 2.94 12.35 -31.20
N ARG A 88 2.45 11.41 -32.02
CA ARG A 88 1.55 10.35 -31.58
C ARG A 88 2.27 9.42 -30.60
N GLN A 89 3.47 8.96 -30.96
CA GLN A 89 4.27 8.06 -30.13
C GLN A 89 4.61 8.71 -28.78
N LEU A 90 5.05 9.96 -28.80
CA LEU A 90 5.35 10.72 -27.57
C LEU A 90 4.12 10.83 -26.65
N LYS A 91 2.92 11.04 -27.21
CA LYS A 91 1.69 11.09 -26.40
C LYS A 91 1.34 9.73 -25.79
N ILE A 92 1.54 8.65 -26.54
CA ILE A 92 1.33 7.27 -26.07
C ILE A 92 2.30 6.98 -24.92
N GLU A 93 3.59 7.20 -25.12
CA GLU A 93 4.63 6.96 -24.12
C GLU A 93 4.41 7.76 -22.84
N ASN A 94 3.98 9.02 -22.96
CA ASN A 94 3.65 9.84 -21.79
C ASN A 94 2.45 9.27 -21.01
N GLN A 95 1.42 8.77 -21.70
CA GLN A 95 0.26 8.17 -21.04
C GLN A 95 0.58 6.81 -20.42
N GLU A 96 1.39 5.99 -21.09
CA GLU A 96 1.89 4.72 -20.55
C GLU A 96 2.79 4.95 -19.33
N GLY A 97 3.69 5.93 -19.38
CA GLY A 97 4.52 6.31 -18.24
C GLY A 97 3.70 6.75 -17.02
N GLN A 98 2.61 7.49 -17.23
CA GLN A 98 1.69 7.85 -16.14
C GLN A 98 0.95 6.64 -15.56
N LEU A 99 0.57 5.66 -16.39
CA LEU A 99 -0.06 4.43 -15.93
C LEU A 99 0.95 3.61 -15.11
N PHE A 100 2.16 3.42 -15.64
CA PHE A 100 3.22 2.67 -14.99
C PHE A 100 3.58 3.29 -13.63
N GLN A 101 3.74 4.61 -13.54
CA GLN A 101 4.03 5.28 -12.28
C GLN A 101 2.93 5.07 -11.22
N LYS A 102 1.65 5.07 -11.64
CA LYS A 102 0.52 4.79 -10.74
C LYS A 102 0.58 3.36 -10.22
N GLN A 103 0.85 2.40 -11.09
CA GLN A 103 0.96 0.99 -10.75
C GLN A 103 2.15 0.72 -9.83
N GLU A 104 3.30 1.33 -10.10
CA GLU A 104 4.49 1.26 -9.24
C GLU A 104 4.18 1.78 -7.83
N ASN A 105 3.51 2.93 -7.73
CA ASN A 105 3.09 3.49 -6.44
C ASN A 105 2.10 2.57 -5.69
N GLU A 106 1.15 1.94 -6.40
CA GLU A 106 0.21 0.98 -5.82
C GLU A 106 0.94 -0.27 -5.28
N MET A 107 1.87 -0.82 -6.05
CA MET A 107 2.71 -1.95 -5.66
C MET A 107 3.62 -1.62 -4.48
N GLU A 108 4.25 -0.45 -4.48
CA GLU A 108 5.12 -0.02 -3.38
C GLU A 108 4.31 0.17 -2.09
N ALA A 109 3.12 0.76 -2.17
CA ALA A 109 2.22 0.92 -1.03
C ALA A 109 1.75 -0.43 -0.46
N LEU A 110 1.49 -1.42 -1.33
CA LEU A 110 1.14 -2.78 -0.90
C LEU A 110 2.34 -3.46 -0.21
N ARG A 111 3.52 -3.40 -0.81
CA ARG A 111 4.77 -3.96 -0.23
C ARG A 111 5.06 -3.36 1.15
N LYS A 112 4.94 -2.04 1.30
CA LYS A 112 5.10 -1.35 2.60
C LYS A 112 4.10 -1.86 3.64
N ARG A 113 2.83 -2.06 3.26
CA ARG A 113 1.81 -2.63 4.15
C ARG A 113 2.15 -4.06 4.57
N ILE A 114 2.59 -4.91 3.65
CA ILE A 114 2.98 -6.29 3.94
C ILE A 114 4.13 -6.32 4.95
N VAL A 115 5.23 -5.59 4.67
CA VAL A 115 6.40 -5.52 5.56
C VAL A 115 6.02 -5.00 6.95
N THR A 116 5.17 -3.97 7.02
CA THR A 116 4.70 -3.43 8.30
C THR A 116 3.87 -4.47 9.07
N GLY A 117 2.99 -5.20 8.38
CA GLY A 117 2.21 -6.28 8.96
C GLY A 117 3.07 -7.44 9.47
N GLU A 118 4.09 -7.85 8.72
CA GLU A 118 5.04 -8.89 9.14
C GLU A 118 5.80 -8.48 10.42
N ASN A 119 6.28 -7.24 10.47
CA ASN A 119 7.00 -6.73 11.63
C ASN A 119 6.11 -6.67 12.88
N GLU A 120 4.85 -6.25 12.71
CA GLU A 120 3.87 -6.25 13.80
C GLU A 120 3.58 -7.68 14.30
N GLN A 121 3.40 -8.66 13.42
CA GLN A 121 3.23 -10.06 13.82
C GLN A 121 4.45 -10.62 14.57
N LYS A 122 5.66 -10.33 14.11
CA LYS A 122 6.90 -10.72 14.80
C LYS A 122 6.96 -10.11 16.21
N LYS A 123 6.60 -8.84 16.34
CA LYS A 123 6.56 -8.14 17.64
C LYS A 123 5.51 -8.75 18.57
N GLN A 124 4.31 -9.02 18.07
CA GLN A 124 3.25 -9.68 18.85
C GLN A 124 3.69 -11.05 19.34
N ARG A 125 4.31 -11.86 18.47
CA ARG A 125 4.87 -13.16 18.85
C ARG A 125 5.94 -13.06 19.93
N ALA A 126 6.83 -12.07 19.85
CA ALA A 126 7.84 -11.84 20.88
C ALA A 126 7.19 -11.49 22.24
N LEU A 127 6.16 -10.64 22.24
CA LEU A 127 5.42 -10.29 23.46
C LEU A 127 4.65 -11.47 24.05
N GLU A 128 4.05 -12.31 23.20
CA GLU A 128 3.39 -13.54 23.63
C GLU A 128 4.37 -14.51 24.30
N LEU A 129 5.55 -14.70 23.72
CA LEU A 129 6.62 -15.52 24.28
C LEU A 129 7.10 -14.98 25.63
N GLU A 130 7.34 -13.67 25.73
CA GLU A 130 7.74 -13.02 26.98
C GLU A 130 6.68 -13.22 28.08
N ARG A 131 5.40 -13.06 27.73
CA ARG A 131 4.28 -13.29 28.66
C ARG A 131 4.21 -14.75 29.11
N MET A 132 4.44 -15.71 28.22
CA MET A 132 4.48 -17.13 28.58
C MET A 132 5.66 -17.44 29.48
N PHE A 133 6.84 -16.88 29.19
CA PHE A 133 8.03 -17.03 30.00
C PHE A 133 7.84 -16.46 31.40
N GLN A 134 7.25 -15.27 31.54
CA GLN A 134 6.93 -14.69 32.84
C GLN A 134 5.96 -15.56 33.64
N ARG A 135 4.92 -16.14 33.00
CA ARG A 135 4.01 -17.08 33.65
C ARG A 135 4.73 -18.32 34.15
N TYR A 136 5.61 -18.89 33.32
CA TYR A 136 6.44 -20.03 33.68
C TYR A 136 7.33 -19.70 34.90
N GLN A 137 8.02 -18.56 34.91
CA GLN A 137 8.83 -18.13 36.05
C GLN A 137 8.01 -17.98 37.33
N ASN A 138 6.81 -17.42 37.24
CA ASN A 138 5.94 -17.23 38.39
C ASN A 138 5.51 -18.58 38.99
N VAL A 139 5.06 -19.53 38.15
CA VAL A 139 4.68 -20.88 38.58
C VAL A 139 5.88 -21.62 39.17
N LYS A 140 7.06 -21.52 38.55
CA LYS A 140 8.29 -22.12 39.07
C LYS A 140 8.63 -21.59 40.48
N LYS A 141 8.61 -20.27 40.65
CA LYS A 141 8.86 -19.63 41.97
C LYS A 141 7.82 -20.06 43.01
N GLU A 142 6.55 -20.16 42.61
CA GLU A 142 5.48 -20.62 43.51
C GLU A 142 5.73 -22.05 43.98
N LEU A 143 6.08 -22.97 43.07
CA LEU A 143 6.41 -24.36 43.39
C LEU A 143 7.66 -24.46 44.29
N GLU A 144 8.72 -23.71 44.00
CA GLU A 144 9.92 -23.66 44.84
C GLU A 144 9.59 -23.17 46.25
N ASN A 145 8.73 -22.15 46.37
CA ASN A 145 8.26 -21.64 47.66
C ASN A 145 7.40 -22.68 48.40
N GLN A 146 6.50 -23.39 47.72
CA GLN A 146 5.70 -24.46 48.30
C GLN A 146 6.59 -25.59 48.84
N GLN A 147 7.54 -26.07 48.02
CA GLN A 147 8.51 -27.10 48.43
C GLN A 147 9.36 -26.67 49.63
N LYS A 148 9.82 -25.41 49.63
CA LYS A 148 10.58 -24.86 50.77
C LYS A 148 9.74 -24.84 52.05
N MET A 149 8.46 -24.45 51.95
CA MET A 149 7.54 -24.46 53.09
C MET A 149 7.25 -25.88 53.59
N GLU A 150 7.06 -26.84 52.70
CA GLU A 150 6.89 -28.26 53.05
C GLU A 150 8.13 -28.82 53.76
N ARG A 151 9.34 -28.55 53.23
CA ARG A 151 10.60 -28.92 53.89
C ARG A 151 10.70 -28.37 55.31
N ILE A 152 10.41 -27.07 55.49
CA ILE A 152 10.44 -26.44 56.82
C ILE A 152 9.43 -27.10 57.78
N LYS A 153 8.22 -27.44 57.30
CA LYS A 153 7.20 -28.13 58.12
C LYS A 153 7.67 -29.52 58.56
N LEU A 154 8.29 -30.27 57.66
CA LEU A 154 8.87 -31.59 57.94
C LEU A 154 10.04 -31.49 58.93
N GLU A 155 10.98 -30.56 58.71
CA GLU A 155 12.14 -30.35 59.58
C GLU A 155 11.74 -29.90 61.00
N LYS A 156 10.66 -29.12 61.14
CA LYS A 156 10.12 -28.68 62.45
C LYS A 156 9.29 -29.73 63.17
N GLY A 157 9.19 -30.96 62.65
CA GLY A 157 8.47 -32.05 63.31
C GLY A 157 6.96 -31.81 63.44
N GLN A 158 6.36 -30.91 62.64
CA GLN A 158 4.91 -30.79 62.55
C GLN A 158 4.37 -31.96 61.74
N THR A 159 4.26 -33.12 62.40
CA THR A 159 3.44 -34.23 61.91
C THR A 159 2.03 -33.71 61.67
N PHE A 160 1.48 -34.02 60.50
CA PHE A 160 0.13 -33.66 60.09
C PHE A 160 -0.89 -34.29 61.06
N ASP A 161 -1.32 -33.53 62.07
CA ASP A 161 -2.47 -33.90 62.90
C ASP A 161 -3.75 -33.66 62.10
N ALA A 162 -4.28 -34.73 61.51
CA ALA A 162 -5.51 -34.72 60.71
C ALA A 162 -6.77 -34.21 61.46
N ASN A 163 -6.67 -33.96 62.77
CA ASN A 163 -7.75 -33.45 63.62
C ASN A 163 -7.70 -31.93 63.90
N ALA A 164 -6.63 -31.22 63.55
CA ALA A 164 -6.53 -29.77 63.82
C ALA A 164 -7.34 -28.89 62.85
N SER A 165 -7.77 -29.43 61.70
CA SER A 165 -8.48 -28.72 60.63
C SER A 165 -9.96 -28.42 60.91
N LYS A 166 -10.49 -28.80 62.09
CA LYS A 166 -11.89 -28.52 62.46
C LYS A 166 -12.13 -27.21 63.25
N MET A 167 -11.08 -26.50 63.71
CA MET A 167 -11.24 -25.34 64.61
C MET A 167 -10.81 -23.97 64.08
N SER A 168 -10.75 -23.74 62.76
CA SER A 168 -10.48 -22.38 62.22
C SER A 168 -11.51 -21.88 61.20
N LYS A 169 -12.79 -22.19 61.41
CA LYS A 169 -13.92 -21.49 60.76
C LYS A 169 -14.60 -20.53 61.75
N MET A 170 -13.90 -19.52 62.25
CA MET A 170 -14.56 -18.37 62.86
C MET A 170 -13.62 -17.16 62.91
N SER A 171 -14.13 -16.00 62.51
CA SER A 171 -13.50 -14.68 62.50
C SER A 171 -12.42 -14.50 61.42
N SER A 172 -12.74 -13.94 60.26
CA SER A 172 -12.93 -12.49 60.15
C SER A 172 -13.56 -12.14 58.79
N ARG A 173 -14.63 -11.35 58.87
CA ARG A 173 -15.41 -10.83 57.74
C ARG A 173 -14.78 -9.50 57.30
N PRO A 174 -14.23 -9.36 56.08
CA PRO A 174 -13.84 -8.05 55.59
C PRO A 174 -15.10 -7.29 55.17
N LYS A 175 -15.37 -6.14 55.80
CA LYS A 175 -16.38 -5.18 55.31
C LYS A 175 -15.84 -4.54 54.02
N THR A 176 -16.38 -4.96 52.88
CA THR A 176 -16.19 -4.26 51.60
C THR A 176 -17.04 -2.99 51.60
N GLY A 177 -16.43 -1.87 52.00
CA GLY A 177 -16.95 -0.53 51.76
C GLY A 177 -16.70 -0.13 50.31
N ASN A 178 -17.75 -0.11 49.51
CA ASN A 178 -17.75 0.39 48.15
C ASN A 178 -18.10 1.89 48.17
N LYS A 179 -17.22 2.77 47.70
CA LYS A 179 -17.57 4.05 47.07
C LYS A 179 -16.36 4.65 46.33
N LYS A 180 -16.38 4.46 45.01
CA LYS A 180 -15.65 5.25 44.01
C LYS A 180 -16.32 6.63 43.89
N SER A 181 -15.52 7.69 43.83
CA SER A 181 -15.69 8.79 42.86
C SER A 181 -14.49 9.74 42.97
N PHE A 182 -13.44 9.48 42.18
CA PHE A 182 -12.42 10.47 41.88
C PHE A 182 -12.92 11.27 40.67
N SER A 183 -13.13 12.56 40.87
CA SER A 183 -13.48 13.52 39.82
C SER A 183 -12.26 13.77 38.93
N SER A 184 -12.39 13.47 37.63
CA SER A 184 -11.51 14.00 36.60
C SER A 184 -12.25 15.15 35.92
N SER A 185 -11.88 16.38 36.25
CA SER A 185 -12.24 17.55 35.45
C SER A 185 -11.03 18.01 34.66
N ASP A 186 -11.25 17.99 33.35
CA ASP A 186 -10.39 18.34 32.24
C ASP A 186 -9.53 19.60 32.43
N LYS A 187 -8.20 19.42 32.30
CA LYS A 187 -7.27 20.48 31.93
C LYS A 187 -7.48 20.81 30.45
N LYS A 188 -8.21 21.89 30.16
CA LYS A 188 -8.13 22.61 28.88
C LYS A 188 -6.73 23.22 28.73
N GLN A 189 -5.86 22.60 27.95
CA GLN A 189 -4.74 23.28 27.30
C GLN A 189 -5.29 24.04 26.08
N LYS A 190 -5.30 25.38 26.16
CA LYS A 190 -5.44 26.24 24.99
C LYS A 190 -4.07 26.28 24.29
N SER A 191 -3.98 25.65 23.13
CA SER A 191 -2.90 25.89 22.17
C SER A 191 -3.10 27.25 21.52
N ALA A 192 -2.11 28.13 21.66
CA ALA A 192 -2.01 29.37 20.92
C ALA A 192 -1.75 29.06 19.43
N ALA A 193 -2.48 29.74 18.54
CA ALA A 193 -2.23 29.75 17.12
C ALA A 193 -0.99 30.61 16.79
N PRO A 194 -0.15 30.24 15.81
CA PRO A 194 0.83 31.16 15.26
C PRO A 194 0.17 32.13 14.26
N PRO A 195 0.63 33.39 14.17
CA PRO A 195 0.09 34.37 13.24
C PRO A 195 0.52 34.09 11.80
N SER A 196 -0.48 34.06 10.92
CA SER A 196 -0.34 34.14 9.46
C SER A 196 0.17 35.53 9.07
N TYR A 197 1.44 35.64 8.70
CA TYR A 197 1.94 36.81 7.97
C TYR A 197 1.62 36.66 6.48
N LYS A 198 0.85 37.63 5.97
CA LYS A 198 0.78 37.97 4.56
C LYS A 198 2.09 38.65 4.14
N ALA A 199 2.66 38.19 3.04
CA ALA A 199 3.43 38.95 2.06
C ALA A 199 3.02 38.29 0.73
N GLY A 200 2.55 38.98 -0.30
CA GLY A 200 3.00 40.24 -0.88
C GLY A 200 3.00 39.95 -2.38
#